data_AF-A0A944VLU3-F1
#
_entry.id   AF-A0A944VLU3-F1
#
_cell.length_a   1.000
_cell.length_b   1.000
_cell.length_c   1.000
_cell.angle_alpha   90.00
_cell.angle_beta   90.00
_cell.angle_gamma   90.00
#
_symmetry.space_group_name_H-M   'P 1'
#
loop_
_entity.id
_entity.type
_entity.pdbx_description
1 polymer ?
#
loop_
_entity_poly.entity_id
_entity_poly.type
_entity_poly.pdbx_seq_one_letter_code
_entity_poly.pdbx_strand_id
1 'polypeptide(L)'
;MNNFLKLAEPHLIFLIIIFLVVSYKIVISLLKATKNNTFDEVVKKATKNPGGYSDETIISSVFKEWWTFIISPVEENLAKSRINPNFLTFMSFTISFLTCYLYAADWIFLGSLVLLAGSSFDILDGRVARINNVTSTKGAFLDSCLDRFSEIVVMFGLLIKFSSSVFVYVVFLATVFSLTVSYVKSAADNHGFNSNIGLMQRPERVVCLGLGGLISGCLEFYDVQILGINHSILMFTIVFIAVLSLIATLQRFFKAMNN
;
A
#
# COMPACT_ATOMS: atom_id res chain seq x y z
N MET A 1 28.48 -13.13 -8.78
CA MET A 1 28.00 -11.75 -8.60
C MET A 1 27.27 -11.21 -9.83
N ASN A 2 27.79 -11.42 -11.05
CA ASN A 2 27.16 -10.90 -12.29
C ASN A 2 25.74 -11.41 -12.62
N ASN A 3 25.34 -12.61 -12.18
CA ASN A 3 23.99 -13.12 -12.44
C ASN A 3 22.91 -12.53 -11.51
N PHE A 4 23.28 -12.07 -10.31
CA PHE A 4 22.32 -11.45 -9.37
C PHE A 4 22.00 -10.01 -9.78
N LEU A 5 22.99 -9.29 -10.33
CA LEU A 5 22.81 -7.95 -10.91
C LEU A 5 21.96 -7.98 -12.19
N LYS A 6 22.08 -9.03 -13.02
CA LYS A 6 21.16 -9.24 -14.16
C LYS A 6 19.72 -9.49 -13.73
N LEU A 7 19.50 -10.15 -12.59
CA LEU A 7 18.15 -10.34 -12.03
C LEU A 7 17.59 -9.07 -11.38
N ALA A 8 18.43 -8.07 -11.12
CA ALA A 8 18.04 -6.77 -10.58
C ALA A 8 17.63 -5.76 -11.67
N GLU A 9 17.67 -6.16 -12.95
CA GLU A 9 17.23 -5.33 -14.07
C GLU A 9 15.72 -5.01 -13.93
N PRO A 10 15.33 -3.74 -13.74
CA PRO A 10 13.95 -3.38 -13.44
C PRO A 10 12.94 -3.86 -14.50
N HIS A 11 13.33 -3.79 -15.77
CA HIS A 11 12.50 -4.24 -16.88
C HIS A 11 12.32 -5.75 -16.91
N LEU A 12 13.36 -6.54 -16.58
CA LEU A 12 13.26 -7.99 -16.49
C LEU A 12 12.38 -8.40 -15.32
N ILE A 13 12.54 -7.77 -14.15
CA ILE A 13 11.69 -7.99 -12.98
C ILE A 13 10.22 -7.69 -13.33
N PHE A 14 9.96 -6.55 -13.98
CA PHE A 14 8.61 -6.17 -14.39
C PHE A 14 7.98 -7.19 -15.34
N LEU A 15 8.73 -7.64 -16.35
CA LEU A 15 8.27 -8.68 -17.30
C LEU A 15 8.01 -10.01 -16.59
N ILE A 16 8.87 -10.42 -15.66
CA ILE A 16 8.67 -11.64 -14.85
C ILE A 16 7.41 -11.52 -14.01
N ILE A 17 7.18 -10.39 -13.33
CA ILE A 17 5.97 -10.18 -12.52
C ILE A 17 4.72 -10.26 -13.38
N ILE A 18 4.69 -9.57 -14.52
CA ILE A 18 3.55 -9.63 -15.45
C ILE A 18 3.33 -11.07 -15.92
N PHE A 19 4.40 -11.75 -16.34
CA PHE A 19 4.32 -13.12 -16.81
C PHE A 19 3.77 -14.05 -15.73
N LEU A 20 4.23 -13.94 -14.48
CA LEU A 20 3.74 -14.72 -13.35
C LEU A 20 2.27 -14.43 -13.05
N VAL A 21 1.87 -13.17 -12.99
CA VAL A 21 0.48 -12.76 -12.72
C VAL A 21 -0.46 -13.26 -13.81
N VAL A 22 -0.10 -13.07 -15.08
CA VAL A 22 -0.88 -13.52 -16.23
C VAL A 22 -0.95 -15.04 -16.28
N SER A 23 0.18 -15.74 -16.15
CA SER A 23 0.23 -17.21 -16.16
C SER A 23 -0.59 -17.81 -15.03
N TYR A 24 -0.44 -17.30 -13.81
CA TYR A 24 -1.22 -17.73 -12.66
C TYR A 24 -2.72 -17.55 -12.90
N LYS A 25 -3.12 -16.41 -13.47
CA LYS A 25 -4.53 -16.13 -13.76
C LYS A 25 -5.10 -17.04 -14.85
N ILE A 26 -4.34 -17.32 -15.90
CA ILE A 26 -4.72 -18.28 -16.95
C ILE A 26 -4.91 -19.67 -16.34
N VAL A 27 -3.94 -20.14 -15.54
CA VAL A 27 -4.01 -21.45 -14.86
C VAL A 27 -5.25 -21.53 -13.99
N ILE A 28 -5.53 -20.52 -13.16
CA ILE A 28 -6.73 -20.51 -12.31
C ILE A 28 -8.00 -20.44 -13.15
N SER A 29 -8.04 -19.67 -14.23
CA SER A 29 -9.20 -19.58 -15.13
C SER A 29 -9.50 -20.93 -15.78
N LEU A 30 -8.47 -21.67 -16.20
CA LEU A 30 -8.60 -23.02 -16.74
C LEU A 30 -9.11 -24.01 -15.68
N LEU A 31 -8.58 -23.93 -14.45
CA LEU A 31 -9.05 -24.76 -13.33
C LEU A 31 -10.49 -24.42 -12.90
N LYS A 32 -10.92 -23.16 -13.02
CA LYS A 32 -12.25 -22.68 -12.64
C LYS A 32 -13.31 -22.76 -13.73
N ALA A 33 -12.95 -23.10 -14.97
CA ALA A 33 -13.88 -23.26 -16.10
C ALA A 33 -14.98 -24.33 -15.87
N THR A 34 -15.05 -24.93 -14.68
CA THR A 34 -16.04 -25.92 -14.23
C THR A 34 -16.98 -25.42 -13.12
N LYS A 35 -16.85 -24.19 -12.59
CA LYS A 35 -17.74 -23.62 -11.54
C LYS A 35 -18.17 -22.19 -11.87
N ASN A 36 -19.40 -22.04 -12.36
CA ASN A 36 -20.03 -20.72 -12.57
C ASN A 36 -20.68 -20.17 -11.28
N ASN A 37 -20.63 -18.84 -11.13
CA ASN A 37 -21.36 -17.97 -10.19
C ASN A 37 -20.74 -17.60 -8.83
N THR A 38 -19.54 -18.03 -8.44
CA THR A 38 -19.00 -17.68 -7.10
C THR A 38 -18.27 -16.33 -7.01
N PHE A 39 -17.82 -15.75 -8.12
CA PHE A 39 -16.90 -14.61 -8.08
C PHE A 39 -17.54 -13.34 -7.51
N ASP A 40 -18.70 -12.94 -8.06
CA ASP A 40 -19.38 -11.70 -7.65
C ASP A 40 -19.88 -11.75 -6.20
N GLU A 41 -20.28 -12.92 -5.71
CA GLU A 41 -20.68 -13.09 -4.31
C GLU A 41 -19.51 -12.98 -3.34
N VAL A 42 -18.35 -13.54 -3.69
CA VAL A 42 -17.14 -13.47 -2.86
C VAL A 42 -16.62 -12.03 -2.80
N VAL A 43 -16.55 -11.34 -3.95
CA VAL A 43 -16.12 -9.93 -4.01
C VAL A 43 -17.08 -9.02 -3.22
N LYS A 44 -18.40 -9.23 -3.32
CA LYS A 44 -19.39 -8.48 -2.55
C LYS A 44 -19.25 -8.72 -1.04
N LYS A 45 -19.08 -9.97 -0.59
CA LYS A 45 -18.86 -10.31 0.83
C LYS A 45 -17.54 -9.74 1.38
N ALA A 46 -16.51 -9.67 0.55
CA ALA A 46 -15.19 -9.17 0.93
C ALA A 46 -15.10 -7.64 0.99
N THR A 47 -16.10 -6.90 0.51
CA THR A 47 -16.02 -5.44 0.39
C THR A 47 -16.56 -4.74 1.65
N LYS A 48 -15.81 -3.75 2.15
CA LYS A 48 -16.16 -2.98 3.37
C LYS A 48 -17.34 -2.02 3.15
N ASN A 49 -17.62 -1.66 1.89
CA ASN A 49 -18.70 -0.77 1.49
C ASN A 49 -19.46 -1.34 0.27
N PRO A 50 -20.61 -2.02 0.46
CA PRO A 50 -21.32 -2.69 -0.64
C PRO A 50 -21.92 -1.73 -1.67
N GLY A 51 -22.00 -0.43 -1.38
CA GLY A 51 -22.45 0.63 -2.29
C GLY A 51 -21.38 1.15 -3.26
N GLY A 52 -20.15 0.63 -3.23
CA GLY A 52 -19.05 1.06 -4.10
C GLY A 52 -18.06 2.03 -3.42
N TYR A 53 -16.94 2.32 -4.10
CA TYR A 53 -15.99 3.35 -3.66
C TYR A 53 -16.54 4.72 -4.07
N SER A 54 -16.64 5.65 -3.12
CA SER A 54 -16.94 7.06 -3.42
C SER A 54 -15.73 7.74 -4.07
N ASP A 55 -15.93 8.42 -5.19
CA ASP A 55 -14.88 9.03 -6.03
C ASP A 55 -14.14 10.23 -5.41
N GLU A 56 -14.26 10.47 -4.11
CA GLU A 56 -13.53 11.54 -3.40
C GLU A 56 -12.04 11.23 -3.16
N THR A 57 -11.55 10.05 -3.56
CA THR A 57 -10.15 9.63 -3.38
C THR A 57 -9.32 9.74 -4.67
N ILE A 58 -8.01 9.94 -4.55
CA ILE A 58 -7.10 10.05 -5.71
C ILE A 58 -7.06 8.76 -6.55
N ILE A 59 -7.08 7.60 -5.89
CA ILE A 59 -7.13 6.32 -6.60
C ILE A 59 -8.57 6.07 -7.06
N SER A 60 -8.75 5.94 -8.38
CA SER A 60 -10.04 5.65 -8.98
C SER A 60 -10.62 4.32 -8.49
N SER A 61 -11.95 4.27 -8.40
CA SER A 61 -12.72 3.06 -8.16
C SER A 61 -12.33 1.92 -9.12
N VAL A 62 -12.12 2.26 -10.40
CA VAL A 62 -11.65 1.35 -11.45
C VAL A 62 -10.33 0.67 -11.10
N PHE A 63 -9.34 1.41 -10.59
CA PHE A 63 -8.06 0.81 -10.20
C PHE A 63 -8.22 -0.15 -9.02
N LYS A 64 -9.05 0.22 -8.04
CA LYS A 64 -9.33 -0.64 -6.87
C LYS A 64 -9.99 -1.94 -7.30
N GLU A 65 -10.96 -1.87 -8.20
CA GLU A 65 -11.62 -3.05 -8.78
C GLU A 65 -10.64 -3.91 -9.57
N TRP A 66 -9.85 -3.30 -10.46
CA TRP A 66 -8.81 -4.01 -11.22
C TRP A 66 -7.81 -4.72 -10.31
N TRP A 67 -7.36 -4.06 -9.24
CA TRP A 67 -6.46 -4.66 -8.25
C TRP A 67 -7.12 -5.85 -7.55
N THR A 68 -8.37 -5.69 -7.09
CA THR A 68 -9.11 -6.80 -6.47
C THR A 68 -9.29 -7.99 -7.40
N PHE A 69 -9.51 -7.74 -8.69
CA PHE A 69 -9.61 -8.77 -9.73
C PHE A 69 -8.27 -9.50 -9.98
N ILE A 70 -7.13 -8.86 -9.73
CA ILE A 70 -5.82 -9.51 -9.81
C ILE A 70 -5.58 -10.40 -8.59
N ILE A 71 -5.86 -9.90 -7.39
CA ILE A 71 -5.56 -10.62 -6.13
C ILE A 71 -6.61 -11.68 -5.76
N SER A 72 -7.79 -11.64 -6.38
CA SER A 72 -8.92 -12.51 -6.02
C SER A 72 -8.62 -14.01 -6.00
N PRO A 73 -7.78 -14.60 -6.89
CA PRO A 73 -7.46 -16.02 -6.76
C PRO A 73 -6.67 -16.34 -5.50
N VAL A 74 -5.77 -15.44 -5.10
CA VAL A 74 -4.98 -15.55 -3.87
C VAL A 74 -5.89 -15.41 -2.66
N GLU A 75 -6.76 -14.40 -2.69
CA GLU A 75 -7.79 -14.16 -1.66
C GLU A 75 -8.66 -15.41 -1.42
N GLU A 76 -9.21 -16.02 -2.48
CA GLU A 76 -10.05 -17.21 -2.34
C GLU A 76 -9.29 -18.42 -1.79
N ASN A 77 -8.02 -18.59 -2.16
CA ASN A 77 -7.19 -19.67 -1.64
C ASN A 77 -6.85 -19.46 -0.17
N LEU A 78 -6.55 -18.22 0.23
CA LEU A 78 -6.34 -17.84 1.63
C LEU A 78 -7.63 -18.00 2.46
N ALA A 79 -8.78 -17.66 1.90
CA ALA A 79 -10.07 -17.88 2.56
C ALA A 79 -10.30 -19.37 2.84
N LYS A 80 -9.97 -20.25 1.88
CA LYS A 80 -10.08 -21.71 2.02
C LYS A 80 -9.09 -22.30 3.02
N SER A 81 -7.88 -21.75 3.13
CA SER A 81 -6.83 -22.31 3.99
C SER A 81 -7.07 -22.09 5.49
N ARG A 82 -8.11 -21.33 5.88
CA ARG A 82 -8.47 -21.00 7.27
C ARG A 82 -7.31 -20.40 8.08
N ILE A 83 -6.36 -19.76 7.40
CA ILE A 83 -5.29 -19.01 8.06
C ILE A 83 -5.91 -17.88 8.88
N ASN A 84 -5.39 -17.66 10.09
CA ASN A 84 -5.84 -16.57 10.94
C ASN A 84 -5.52 -15.22 10.24
N PRO A 85 -6.50 -14.32 10.02
CA PRO A 85 -6.27 -13.02 9.40
C PRO A 85 -5.16 -12.21 10.07
N ASN A 86 -5.04 -12.28 11.41
CA ASN A 86 -4.00 -11.55 12.15
C ASN A 86 -2.59 -11.98 11.72
N PHE A 87 -2.41 -13.22 11.26
CA PHE A 87 -1.11 -13.67 10.74
C PHE A 87 -0.72 -12.89 9.47
N LEU A 88 -1.68 -12.58 8.60
CA LEU A 88 -1.44 -11.78 7.41
C LEU A 88 -1.06 -10.33 7.79
N THR A 89 -1.70 -9.76 8.81
CA THR A 89 -1.33 -8.45 9.38
C THR A 89 0.11 -8.45 9.89
N PHE A 90 0.51 -9.47 10.67
CA PHE A 90 1.89 -9.60 11.16
C PHE A 90 2.92 -9.80 10.04
N MET A 91 2.55 -10.54 8.99
CA MET A 91 3.39 -10.71 7.81
C MET A 91 3.62 -9.38 7.09
N SER A 92 2.56 -8.59 6.87
CA SER A 92 2.68 -7.25 6.27
C SER A 92 3.60 -6.34 7.10
N PHE A 93 3.41 -6.33 8.42
CA PHE A 93 4.29 -5.59 9.34
C PHE A 93 5.74 -6.06 9.27
N THR A 94 6.00 -7.37 9.20
CA THR A 94 7.37 -7.90 9.08
C THR A 94 8.02 -7.50 7.76
N ILE A 95 7.25 -7.52 6.66
CA ILE A 95 7.72 -7.09 5.34
C ILE A 95 8.10 -5.59 5.35
N SER A 96 7.45 -4.77 6.17
CA SER A 96 7.79 -3.35 6.30
C SER A 96 9.25 -3.13 6.74
N PHE A 97 9.82 -3.99 7.58
CA PHE A 97 11.24 -3.92 7.97
C PHE A 97 12.17 -4.25 6.80
N LEU A 98 11.78 -5.20 5.94
CA LEU A 98 12.53 -5.48 4.73
C LEU A 98 12.50 -4.28 3.78
N THR A 99 11.35 -3.64 3.59
CA THR A 99 11.25 -2.38 2.84
C THR A 99 12.14 -1.29 3.44
N CYS A 100 12.12 -1.13 4.78
CA CYS A 100 12.97 -0.18 5.49
C CYS A 100 14.46 -0.42 5.18
N TYR A 101 14.91 -1.66 5.31
CA TYR A 101 16.29 -2.04 5.01
C TYR A 101 16.66 -1.73 3.56
N LEU A 102 15.79 -2.11 2.60
CA LEU A 102 16.04 -1.89 1.17
C LEU A 102 16.11 -0.40 0.82
N TYR A 103 15.21 0.42 1.37
CA TYR A 103 15.28 1.88 1.20
C TYR A 103 16.55 2.47 1.83
N ALA A 104 16.89 2.07 3.05
CA ALA A 104 18.10 2.54 3.72
C ALA A 104 19.39 2.15 2.96
N ALA A 105 19.41 0.98 2.33
CA ALA A 105 20.50 0.46 1.51
C ALA A 105 20.51 0.98 0.07
N ASP A 106 19.65 1.95 -0.25
CA ASP A 106 19.51 2.55 -1.57
C ASP A 106 18.98 1.63 -2.68
N TRP A 107 18.40 0.49 -2.32
CA TRP A 107 17.78 -0.42 -3.27
C TRP A 107 16.33 0.02 -3.51
N ILE A 108 16.15 1.25 -4.00
CA ILE A 108 14.86 1.94 -4.06
C ILE A 108 13.84 1.15 -4.90
N PHE A 109 14.25 0.61 -6.06
CA PHE A 109 13.37 -0.19 -6.91
C PHE A 109 12.82 -1.41 -6.16
N LEU A 110 13.71 -2.21 -5.55
CA LEU A 110 13.33 -3.42 -4.82
C LEU A 110 12.54 -3.09 -3.56
N GLY A 111 12.93 -2.06 -2.81
CA GLY A 111 12.20 -1.60 -1.64
C GLY A 111 10.76 -1.21 -1.98
N SER A 112 10.57 -0.57 -3.12
CA SER A 112 9.24 -0.15 -3.61
C SER A 112 8.39 -1.33 -4.07
N LEU A 113 9.01 -2.31 -4.72
CA LEU A 113 8.35 -3.55 -5.08
C LEU A 113 7.88 -4.31 -3.84
N VAL A 114 8.76 -4.44 -2.85
CA VAL A 114 8.47 -5.09 -1.57
C VAL A 114 7.41 -4.32 -0.78
N LEU A 115 7.41 -2.99 -0.82
CA LEU A 115 6.38 -2.15 -0.19
C LEU A 115 4.99 -2.46 -0.75
N LEU A 116 4.85 -2.44 -2.08
CA LEU A 116 3.57 -2.69 -2.74
C LEU A 116 3.09 -4.13 -2.51
N ALA A 117 4.00 -5.11 -2.61
CA ALA A 117 3.69 -6.50 -2.33
C ALA A 117 3.28 -6.73 -0.85
N GLY A 118 4.02 -6.15 0.09
CA GLY A 118 3.74 -6.22 1.53
C GLY A 118 2.39 -5.62 1.90
N SER A 119 2.08 -4.47 1.33
CA SER A 119 0.80 -3.76 1.54
C SER A 119 -0.39 -4.48 0.91
N SER A 120 -0.15 -5.44 0.01
CA SER A 120 -1.20 -6.27 -0.55
C SER A 120 -1.71 -7.31 0.45
N PHE A 121 -0.84 -7.80 1.34
CA PHE A 121 -1.24 -8.74 2.41
C PHE A 121 -2.18 -8.11 3.42
N ASP A 122 -1.99 -6.82 3.69
CA ASP A 122 -2.86 -6.00 4.53
C ASP A 122 -4.27 -5.85 3.93
N ILE A 123 -4.37 -5.61 2.61
CA ILE A 123 -5.67 -5.62 1.93
C ILE A 123 -6.32 -7.01 2.03
N LEU A 124 -5.53 -8.07 1.93
CA LEU A 124 -6.01 -9.45 1.98
C LEU A 124 -6.51 -9.85 3.38
N ASP A 125 -5.92 -9.35 4.47
CA ASP A 125 -6.29 -9.77 5.83
C ASP A 125 -7.75 -9.43 6.18
N GLY A 126 -8.18 -8.20 5.92
CA GLY A 126 -9.50 -7.72 6.25
C GLY A 126 -10.53 -8.34 5.32
N ARG A 127 -10.13 -8.63 4.08
CA ARG A 127 -10.97 -9.31 3.09
C ARG A 127 -11.19 -10.77 3.47
N VAL A 128 -10.14 -11.51 3.81
CA VAL A 128 -10.22 -12.90 4.30
C VAL A 128 -11.03 -12.98 5.59
N ALA A 129 -10.85 -12.03 6.52
CA ALA A 129 -11.63 -11.97 7.75
C ALA A 129 -13.14 -11.80 7.49
N ARG A 130 -13.51 -10.98 6.50
CA ARG A 130 -14.91 -10.76 6.09
C ARG A 130 -15.49 -11.98 5.37
N ILE A 131 -14.77 -12.58 4.42
CA ILE A 131 -15.22 -13.80 3.72
C ILE A 131 -15.51 -14.92 4.72
N ASN A 132 -14.63 -15.10 5.70
CA ASN A 132 -14.76 -16.15 6.70
C ASN A 132 -15.69 -15.79 7.88
N ASN A 133 -16.28 -14.59 7.91
CA ASN A 133 -17.11 -14.08 9.00
C ASN A 133 -16.42 -14.13 10.39
N VAL A 134 -15.11 -13.89 10.43
CA VAL A 134 -14.29 -13.90 11.66
C VAL A 134 -13.77 -12.51 12.02
N THR A 135 -14.45 -11.45 11.55
CA THR A 135 -14.12 -10.07 11.92
C THR A 135 -14.28 -9.85 13.42
N SER A 136 -13.29 -9.21 14.06
CA SER A 136 -13.34 -8.91 15.50
C SER A 136 -12.85 -7.48 15.76
N THR A 137 -13.35 -6.86 16.83
CA THR A 137 -12.93 -5.52 17.28
C THR A 137 -11.45 -5.51 17.68
N LYS A 138 -10.98 -6.57 18.35
CA LYS A 138 -9.56 -6.75 18.70
C LYS A 138 -8.67 -6.85 17.45
N GLY A 139 -9.11 -7.59 16.43
CA GLY A 139 -8.39 -7.69 15.16
C GLY A 139 -8.32 -6.34 14.43
N ALA A 140 -9.45 -5.62 14.35
CA ALA A 140 -9.50 -4.29 13.73
C ALA A 140 -8.62 -3.25 14.47
N PHE A 141 -8.51 -3.37 15.80
CA PHE A 141 -7.58 -2.56 16.60
C PHE A 141 -6.13 -2.92 16.31
N LEU A 142 -5.78 -4.21 16.25
CA LEU A 142 -4.44 -4.69 15.92
C LEU A 142 -4.00 -4.25 14.53
N ASP A 143 -4.83 -4.48 13.52
CA ASP A 143 -4.69 -4.01 12.13
C ASP A 143 -4.41 -2.50 12.09
N SER A 144 -5.28 -1.75 12.77
CA SER A 144 -5.09 -0.32 12.89
C SER A 144 -3.75 0.06 13.52
N CYS A 145 -3.31 -0.56 14.62
CA CYS A 145 -2.02 -0.23 15.22
C CYS A 145 -0.84 -0.58 14.31
N LEU A 146 -0.82 -1.81 13.78
CA LEU A 146 0.28 -2.31 12.95
C LEU A 146 0.42 -1.55 11.63
N ASP A 147 -0.66 -1.01 11.08
CA ASP A 147 -0.63 -0.09 9.94
C ASP A 147 0.26 1.13 10.18
N ARG A 148 0.09 1.77 11.35
CA ARG A 148 0.84 2.99 11.69
C ARG A 148 2.30 2.64 11.94
N PHE A 149 2.56 1.52 12.62
CA PHE A 149 3.94 1.05 12.82
C PHE A 149 4.62 0.69 11.49
N SER A 150 3.93 0.00 10.59
CA SER A 150 4.45 -0.34 9.26
C SER A 150 4.81 0.92 8.47
N GLU A 151 3.92 1.92 8.47
CA GLU A 151 4.15 3.20 7.81
C GLU A 151 5.37 3.95 8.39
N ILE A 152 5.53 3.95 9.72
CA ILE A 152 6.71 4.52 10.39
C ILE A 152 7.98 3.78 9.98
N VAL A 153 7.98 2.44 10.01
CA VAL A 153 9.15 1.62 9.67
C VAL A 153 9.57 1.87 8.21
N VAL A 154 8.63 1.91 7.28
CA VAL A 154 8.92 2.21 5.86
C VAL A 154 9.54 3.61 5.71
N MET A 155 8.94 4.62 6.33
CA MET A 155 9.44 6.00 6.27
C MET A 155 10.79 6.15 6.97
N PHE A 156 11.07 5.35 8.00
CA PHE A 156 12.36 5.33 8.68
C PHE A 156 13.51 4.88 7.76
N GLY A 157 13.26 3.92 6.87
CA GLY A 157 14.23 3.55 5.83
C GLY A 157 14.60 4.73 4.91
N LEU A 158 13.60 5.54 4.53
CA LEU A 158 13.82 6.75 3.75
C LEU A 158 14.52 7.86 4.55
N LEU A 159 14.23 7.98 5.85
CA LEU A 159 14.97 8.89 6.75
C LEU A 159 16.45 8.54 6.79
N ILE A 160 16.79 7.25 6.89
CA ILE A 160 18.19 6.79 6.85
C ILE A 160 18.81 7.13 5.48
N LYS A 161 18.12 6.80 4.38
CA LYS A 161 18.59 7.08 3.01
C LYS A 161 18.92 8.57 2.80
N PHE A 162 18.08 9.47 3.30
CA PHE A 162 18.25 10.91 3.14
C PHE A 162 18.94 11.60 4.33
N SER A 163 19.48 10.85 5.29
CA SER A 163 20.01 11.38 6.56
C SER A 163 21.12 12.44 6.40
N SER A 164 21.95 12.32 5.36
CA SER A 164 23.01 13.29 5.04
C SER A 164 22.53 14.50 4.23
N SER A 165 21.24 14.58 3.90
CA SER A 165 20.63 15.64 3.11
C SER A 165 19.64 16.45 3.94
N VAL A 166 19.51 17.74 3.64
CA VAL A 166 18.44 18.60 4.20
C VAL A 166 17.04 18.03 3.87
N PHE A 167 16.94 17.20 2.84
CA PHE A 167 15.69 16.52 2.49
C PHE A 167 15.16 15.58 3.60
N VAL A 168 16.01 15.17 4.56
CA VAL A 168 15.57 14.38 5.73
C VAL A 168 14.41 15.05 6.50
N TYR A 169 14.41 16.40 6.57
CA TYR A 169 13.34 17.14 7.24
C TYR A 169 12.01 17.02 6.49
N VAL A 170 12.05 16.94 5.15
CA VAL A 170 10.85 16.73 4.33
C VAL A 170 10.31 15.32 4.52
N VAL A 171 11.17 14.31 4.57
CA VAL A 171 10.76 12.91 4.87
C VAL A 171 10.11 12.85 6.25
N PHE A 172 10.72 13.49 7.26
CA PHE A 172 10.15 13.57 8.61
C PHE A 172 8.77 14.23 8.62
N LEU A 173 8.62 15.39 7.96
CA LEU A 173 7.32 16.07 7.85
C LEU A 173 6.27 15.19 7.13
N ALA A 174 6.67 14.48 6.06
CA ALA A 174 5.80 13.54 5.38
C ALA A 174 5.29 12.43 6.32
N THR A 175 6.18 11.89 7.17
CA THR A 175 5.79 10.90 8.19
C THR A 175 4.81 11.49 9.21
N VAL A 176 5.10 12.69 9.75
CA VAL A 176 4.26 13.36 10.74
C VAL A 176 2.87 13.65 10.17
N PHE A 177 2.79 14.26 8.99
CA PHE A 177 1.51 14.59 8.36
C PHE A 177 0.72 13.33 8.02
N SER A 178 1.38 12.29 7.52
CA SER A 178 0.73 11.02 7.26
C SER A 178 0.07 10.40 8.50
N LEU A 179 0.81 10.33 9.62
CA LEU A 179 0.27 9.81 10.88
C LEU A 179 -0.87 10.67 11.42
N THR A 180 -0.78 11.99 11.22
CA THR A 180 -1.81 12.93 11.67
C THR A 180 -3.13 12.74 10.91
N VAL A 181 -3.10 12.38 9.61
CA VAL A 181 -4.32 12.00 8.86
C VAL A 181 -5.06 10.85 9.57
N SER A 182 -4.31 9.80 9.93
CA SER A 182 -4.86 8.62 10.60
C SER A 182 -5.35 8.93 12.02
N TYR A 183 -4.64 9.80 12.74
CA TYR A 183 -4.99 10.23 14.09
C TYR A 183 -6.28 11.04 14.11
N VAL A 184 -6.37 12.11 13.31
CA VAL A 184 -7.57 12.98 13.27
C VAL A 184 -8.81 12.18 12.92
N LYS A 185 -8.70 11.22 12.00
CA LYS A 185 -9.79 10.28 11.70
C LYS A 185 -10.22 9.51 12.95
N SER A 186 -9.30 8.83 13.62
CA SER A 186 -9.61 8.01 14.80
C SER A 186 -10.14 8.86 15.97
N ALA A 187 -9.64 10.07 16.15
CA ALA A 187 -10.09 10.98 17.19
C ALA A 187 -11.52 11.46 16.91
N ALA A 188 -11.84 11.81 15.66
CA ALA A 188 -13.20 12.17 15.26
C ALA A 188 -14.17 11.00 15.43
N ASP A 189 -13.80 9.79 14.97
CA ASP A 189 -14.63 8.59 15.10
C ASP A 189 -14.93 8.27 16.59
N ASN A 190 -13.95 8.46 17.48
CA ASN A 190 -14.13 8.27 18.94
C ASN A 190 -15.10 9.27 19.59
N HIS A 191 -15.26 10.46 19.01
CA HIS A 191 -16.21 11.48 19.47
C HIS A 191 -17.54 11.44 18.71
N GLY A 192 -17.74 10.47 17.81
CA GLY A 192 -18.95 10.36 16.99
C GLY A 192 -19.04 11.38 15.84
N PHE A 193 -17.95 12.06 15.52
CA PHE A 193 -17.89 13.02 14.41
C PHE A 193 -17.63 12.32 13.08
N ASN A 194 -18.35 12.73 12.02
CA ASN A 194 -18.08 12.23 10.69
C ASN A 194 -16.89 12.97 10.06
N SER A 195 -15.80 12.25 9.81
CA SER A 195 -14.59 12.75 9.16
C SER A 195 -14.16 11.92 7.94
N ASN A 196 -15.10 11.20 7.30
CA ASN A 196 -14.82 10.34 6.14
C ASN A 196 -14.64 11.12 4.83
N ILE A 197 -13.78 12.14 4.85
CA ILE A 197 -13.35 12.90 3.68
C ILE A 197 -11.82 12.91 3.59
N GLY A 198 -11.29 13.38 2.47
CA GLY A 198 -9.88 13.71 2.30
C GLY A 198 -9.18 12.86 1.24
N LEU A 199 -8.41 13.57 0.41
CA LEU A 199 -7.84 13.06 -0.85
C LEU A 199 -6.76 11.98 -0.64
N MET A 200 -5.99 12.07 0.44
CA MET A 200 -4.79 11.26 0.68
C MET A 200 -4.97 10.33 1.88
N GLN A 201 -5.63 9.18 1.67
CA GLN A 201 -5.73 8.12 2.67
C GLN A 201 -4.52 7.18 2.59
N ARG A 202 -4.50 6.13 3.42
CA ARG A 202 -3.35 5.22 3.52
C ARG A 202 -3.04 4.48 2.20
N PRO A 203 -4.02 3.90 1.47
CA PRO A 203 -3.76 3.25 0.20
C PRO A 203 -3.12 4.19 -0.84
N GLU A 204 -3.59 5.44 -0.90
CA GLU A 204 -3.06 6.46 -1.80
C GLU A 204 -1.58 6.73 -1.50
N ARG A 205 -1.20 6.89 -0.23
CA ARG A 205 0.20 7.13 0.15
C ARG A 205 1.11 5.96 -0.20
N VAL A 206 0.67 4.74 0.10
CA VAL A 206 1.43 3.51 -0.20
C VAL A 206 1.64 3.35 -1.70
N VAL A 207 0.58 3.53 -2.50
CA VAL A 207 0.66 3.42 -3.96
C VAL A 207 1.50 4.53 -4.55
N CYS A 208 1.32 5.78 -4.12
CA CYS A 208 2.14 6.90 -4.57
C CYS A 208 3.62 6.65 -4.27
N LEU A 209 3.95 6.28 -3.02
CA LEU A 209 5.33 6.04 -2.61
C LEU A 209 5.95 4.85 -3.37
N GLY A 210 5.22 3.75 -3.50
CA GLY A 210 5.68 2.57 -4.24
C GLY A 210 5.88 2.86 -5.73
N LEU A 211 4.93 3.52 -6.40
CA LEU A 211 5.09 3.87 -7.82
C LEU A 211 6.21 4.90 -8.03
N GLY A 212 6.28 5.93 -7.19
CA GLY A 212 7.34 6.94 -7.24
C GLY A 212 8.73 6.33 -7.07
N GLY A 213 8.88 5.39 -6.13
CA GLY A 213 10.12 4.68 -5.91
C GLY A 213 10.45 3.66 -7.01
N LEU A 214 9.47 2.94 -7.56
CA LEU A 214 9.69 2.07 -8.74
C LEU A 214 10.21 2.87 -9.93
N ILE A 215 9.55 3.99 -10.28
CA ILE A 215 9.98 4.84 -11.40
C ILE A 215 11.36 5.41 -11.10
N SER A 216 11.58 5.91 -9.88
CA SER A 216 12.86 6.47 -9.46
C SER A 216 14.01 5.45 -9.56
N GLY A 217 13.81 4.22 -9.10
CA GLY A 217 14.83 3.18 -9.17
C GLY A 217 15.05 2.68 -10.59
N CYS A 218 14.03 2.69 -11.46
CA CYS A 218 14.21 2.45 -12.89
C CYS A 218 15.12 3.50 -13.53
N LEU A 219 14.87 4.80 -13.26
CA LEU A 219 15.69 5.87 -13.84
C LEU A 219 17.14 5.80 -13.37
N GLU A 220 17.35 5.53 -12.07
CA GLU A 220 18.67 5.32 -11.51
C GLU A 220 19.41 4.16 -12.22
N PHE A 221 18.74 3.03 -12.44
CA PHE A 221 19.33 1.89 -13.13
C PHE A 221 19.83 2.23 -14.55
N TYR A 222 19.12 3.13 -15.26
CA TYR A 222 19.51 3.61 -16.59
C TYR A 222 20.39 4.87 -16.56
N ASP A 223 20.88 5.28 -15.38
CA ASP A 223 21.69 6.48 -15.16
C ASP A 223 21.02 7.78 -15.67
N VAL A 224 19.68 7.82 -15.61
CA VAL A 224 18.88 8.98 -16.00
C VAL A 224 18.64 9.87 -14.80
N GLN A 225 19.27 11.04 -14.79
CA GLN A 225 19.08 12.05 -13.75
C GLN A 225 18.14 13.15 -14.24
N ILE A 226 17.09 13.42 -13.47
CA ILE A 226 16.22 14.58 -13.70
C ILE A 226 16.72 15.71 -12.79
N LEU A 227 16.98 16.88 -13.38
CA LEU A 227 17.53 18.08 -12.69
C LEU A 227 18.92 17.87 -12.04
N GLY A 228 19.67 16.84 -12.45
CA GLY A 228 20.98 16.51 -11.88
C GLY A 228 20.92 15.98 -10.44
N ILE A 229 19.75 15.51 -9.99
CA ILE A 229 19.52 14.99 -8.64
C ILE A 229 19.08 13.53 -8.74
N ASN A 230 19.82 12.64 -8.07
CA ASN A 230 19.45 11.23 -7.94
C ASN A 230 18.13 11.09 -7.17
N HIS A 231 17.26 10.21 -7.65
CA HIS A 231 15.92 9.96 -7.11
C HIS A 231 15.01 11.18 -6.98
N SER A 232 15.16 12.18 -7.86
CA SER A 232 14.29 13.37 -7.85
C SER A 232 12.79 13.03 -7.94
N ILE A 233 12.40 11.99 -8.68
CA ILE A 233 11.00 11.52 -8.73
C ILE A 233 10.50 11.04 -7.36
N LEU A 234 11.30 10.26 -6.63
CA LEU A 234 10.95 9.83 -5.28
C LEU A 234 10.86 11.03 -4.34
N MET A 235 11.78 11.98 -4.44
CA MET A 235 11.73 13.22 -3.64
C MET A 235 10.45 14.02 -3.93
N PHE A 236 10.09 14.22 -5.20
CA PHE A 236 8.83 14.88 -5.57
C PHE A 236 7.62 14.12 -5.05
N THR A 237 7.64 12.79 -5.07
CA THR A 237 6.58 11.95 -4.53
C THR A 237 6.43 12.11 -3.01
N ILE A 238 7.54 12.18 -2.27
CA ILE A 238 7.52 12.40 -0.82
C ILE A 238 6.98 13.79 -0.49
N VAL A 239 7.38 14.83 -1.23
CA VAL A 239 6.84 16.18 -1.10
C VAL A 239 5.34 16.19 -1.38
N PHE A 240 4.91 15.52 -2.45
CA PHE A 240 3.51 15.40 -2.84
C PHE A 240 2.68 14.72 -1.75
N ILE A 241 3.19 13.62 -1.17
CA ILE A 241 2.56 12.94 -0.04
C ILE A 241 2.47 13.87 1.17
N ALA A 242 3.55 14.57 1.54
CA ALA A 242 3.55 15.48 2.68
C ALA A 242 2.48 16.57 2.55
N VAL A 243 2.44 17.26 1.41
CA VAL A 243 1.50 18.35 1.14
C VAL A 243 0.06 17.85 1.16
N LEU A 244 -0.23 16.76 0.46
CA LEU A 244 -1.60 16.24 0.39
C LEU A 244 -2.05 15.60 1.70
N SER A 245 -1.16 15.00 2.47
CA SER A 245 -1.47 14.53 3.82
C SER A 245 -1.81 15.71 4.75
N LEU A 246 -1.07 16.81 4.70
CA LEU A 246 -1.40 18.01 5.47
C LEU A 246 -2.79 18.56 5.08
N ILE A 247 -3.07 18.68 3.79
CA ILE A 247 -4.38 19.13 3.29
C ILE A 247 -5.48 18.17 3.76
N ALA A 248 -5.28 16.85 3.64
CA ALA A 248 -6.25 15.86 4.08
C ALA A 248 -6.50 15.91 5.60
N THR A 249 -5.47 16.15 6.40
CA THR A 249 -5.60 16.38 7.85
C THR A 249 -6.47 17.59 8.14
N LEU A 250 -6.19 18.73 7.50
CA LEU A 250 -6.97 19.96 7.71
C LEU A 250 -8.42 19.80 7.27
N GLN A 251 -8.67 19.17 6.11
CA GLN A 251 -10.01 18.86 5.64
C GLN A 251 -10.79 18.06 6.68
N ARG A 252 -10.21 16.96 7.18
CA ARG A 252 -10.84 16.11 8.21
C ARG A 252 -11.11 16.88 9.49
N PHE A 253 -10.15 17.70 9.93
CA PHE A 253 -10.27 18.50 11.14
C PHE A 253 -11.43 19.50 11.04
N PHE A 254 -11.47 20.33 10.00
CA PHE A 254 -12.53 21.31 9.82
C PHE A 254 -13.91 20.65 9.63
N LYS A 255 -13.96 19.51 8.94
CA LYS A 255 -15.22 18.76 8.82
C LYS A 255 -15.69 18.22 10.17
N ALA A 256 -14.79 17.72 11.00
CA ALA A 256 -15.12 17.24 12.34
C ALA A 256 -15.65 18.38 13.23
N MET A 257 -15.03 19.56 13.17
CA MET A 257 -15.43 20.74 13.94
C MET A 257 -16.77 21.37 13.51
N ASN A 258 -17.20 21.12 12.27
CA ASN A 258 -18.46 21.61 11.71
C ASN A 258 -19.61 20.59 11.81
N ASN A 259 -19.42 19.47 12.53
CA ASN A 259 -20.50 18.50 12.81
C ASN A 259 -21.40 18.96 13.96
#